data_AF-A0A7W5GR78-F1
#
_entry.id   AF-A0A7W5GR78-F1
#
_cell.length_a   1.000
_cell.length_b   1.000
_cell.length_c   1.000
_cell.angle_alpha   90.00
_cell.angle_beta   90.00
_cell.angle_gamma   90.00
#
_symmetry.space_group_name_H-M   'P 1'
#
loop_
_entity.id
_entity.type
_entity.pdbx_description
1 polymer ?
#
loop_
_entity_poly.entity_id
_entity_poly.type
_entity_poly.pdbx_seq_one_letter_code
_entity_poly.pdbx_strand_id
1 'polypeptide(L)'
;MLGRLSRAFALFMNWFDGICASVCGVWMMASAFFTLPLSWNDWMPASILDPLPIPDLMKQDLFWAGFALLLVNGVPNAIALVFRFRGKLAVSYRWGITAGILLIFWTMFELVFIPNGLSAFYLLLGVLQLVSSSHAAGNLNRRKDYCDK
;
A
#
# COMPACT_ATOMS: atom_id res chain seq x y z
N MET A 1 6.81 20.44 16.49
CA MET A 1 7.43 19.09 16.39
C MET A 1 6.58 18.13 15.55
N LEU A 2 5.27 18.06 15.81
CA LEU A 2 4.29 17.19 15.13
C LEU A 2 4.29 17.29 13.59
N GLY A 3 4.46 18.49 13.03
CA GLY A 3 4.52 18.69 11.58
C GLY A 3 5.78 18.10 10.91
N ARG A 4 6.90 17.90 11.61
CA ARG A 4 8.07 17.18 11.06
C ARG A 4 7.87 15.67 11.12
N LEU A 5 7.32 15.18 12.23
CA LEU A 5 7.01 13.77 12.46
C LEU A 5 6.01 13.22 11.42
N SER A 6 4.89 13.91 11.17
CA SER A 6 3.92 13.47 10.15
C SER A 6 4.52 13.39 8.74
N ARG A 7 5.40 14.32 8.38
CA ARG A 7 6.09 14.32 7.07
C ARG A 7 7.10 13.17 6.95
N ALA A 8 7.82 12.87 8.02
CA ALA A 8 8.76 11.76 8.07
C ALA A 8 8.02 10.42 8.02
N PHE A 9 6.93 10.28 8.78
CA PHE A 9 6.12 9.06 8.80
C PHE A 9 5.43 8.80 7.46
N ALA A 10 4.85 9.83 6.82
CA ALA A 10 4.25 9.68 5.49
C ALA A 10 5.29 9.26 4.43
N LEU A 11 6.52 9.79 4.51
CA LEU A 11 7.62 9.34 3.65
C LEU A 11 8.01 7.89 3.92
N PHE A 12 8.16 7.53 5.20
CA PHE A 12 8.47 6.17 5.62
C PHE A 12 7.42 5.19 5.10
N MET A 13 6.13 5.50 5.30
CA MET A 13 5.04 4.65 4.85
C MET A 13 5.04 4.45 3.34
N ASN A 14 5.19 5.53 2.56
CA ASN A 14 5.25 5.41 1.10
C ASN A 14 6.43 4.53 0.65
N TRP A 15 7.55 4.57 1.36
CA TRP A 15 8.74 3.76 1.05
C TRP A 15 8.60 2.31 1.49
N PHE A 16 8.20 2.11 2.74
CA PHE A 16 8.01 0.81 3.33
C PHE A 16 6.94 0.02 2.58
N ASP A 17 5.73 0.58 2.47
CA ASP A 17 4.61 -0.10 1.82
C ASP A 17 4.81 -0.21 0.31
N GLY A 18 5.42 0.80 -0.33
CA GLY A 18 5.78 0.74 -1.74
C GLY A 18 6.74 -0.41 -2.07
N ILE A 19 7.79 -0.60 -1.26
CA ILE A 19 8.73 -1.71 -1.44
C ILE A 19 8.09 -3.04 -1.08
N CYS A 20 7.43 -3.14 0.08
CA CYS A 20 6.80 -4.37 0.53
C CYS A 20 5.75 -4.85 -0.49
N ALA A 21 4.82 -3.99 -0.90
CA ALA A 21 3.80 -4.36 -1.88
C ALA A 21 4.40 -4.71 -3.25
N SER A 22 5.46 -4.02 -3.67
CA SER A 22 6.10 -4.33 -4.97
C SER A 22 6.87 -5.65 -4.94
N VAL A 23 7.68 -5.87 -3.90
CA VAL A 23 8.46 -7.11 -3.75
C VAL A 23 7.53 -8.29 -3.54
N CYS A 24 6.56 -8.20 -2.62
CA CYS A 24 5.59 -9.26 -2.40
C CYS A 24 4.74 -9.52 -3.65
N GLY A 25 4.24 -8.48 -4.31
CA GLY A 25 3.42 -8.62 -5.52
C GLY A 25 4.17 -9.28 -6.67
N VAL A 26 5.40 -8.84 -6.95
CA VAL A 26 6.25 -9.45 -7.99
C VAL A 26 6.63 -10.87 -7.64
N TRP A 27 6.94 -11.15 -6.37
CA TRP A 27 7.31 -12.49 -5.94
C TRP A 27 6.14 -13.47 -6.02
N MET A 28 4.93 -13.05 -5.63
CA MET A 28 3.69 -13.83 -5.80
C MET A 28 3.45 -14.15 -7.28
N MET A 29 3.59 -13.16 -8.16
CA MET A 29 3.47 -13.37 -9.61
C MET A 29 4.52 -14.33 -10.16
N ALA A 30 5.79 -14.18 -9.75
CA ALA A 30 6.87 -15.05 -10.20
C ALA A 30 6.67 -16.50 -9.73
N SER A 31 6.14 -16.71 -8.53
CA SER A 31 5.85 -18.05 -8.00
C SER A 31 4.76 -18.80 -8.75
N ALA A 32 3.89 -18.10 -9.50
CA ALA A 32 2.90 -18.73 -10.37
C ALA A 32 3.55 -19.37 -11.63
N PHE A 33 4.70 -18.86 -12.08
CA PHE A 33 5.37 -19.33 -13.30
C PHE A 33 6.61 -20.18 -13.02
N PHE A 34 7.26 -20.00 -11.87
CA PHE A 34 8.54 -20.63 -11.55
C PHE A 34 8.52 -21.25 -10.15
N THR A 35 9.11 -22.43 -10.01
CA THR A 35 9.40 -23.03 -8.70
C THR A 35 10.58 -22.29 -8.07
N LEU A 36 10.28 -21.25 -7.31
CA LEU A 36 11.27 -20.47 -6.56
C LEU A 36 11.73 -21.22 -5.30
N PRO A 37 12.99 -21.04 -4.86
CA PRO A 37 13.50 -21.71 -3.64
C PRO A 37 12.79 -21.29 -2.34
N LEU A 38 12.05 -20.17 -2.38
CA LEU A 38 11.08 -19.74 -1.36
C LEU A 38 9.77 -19.41 -2.09
N SER A 39 9.08 -20.42 -2.62
CA SER A 39 7.85 -20.17 -3.36
C SER A 39 6.75 -19.72 -2.41
N TRP A 40 5.98 -18.71 -2.81
CA TRP A 40 4.81 -18.31 -2.06
C TRP A 40 3.73 -19.40 -2.06
N ASN A 41 3.72 -20.30 -3.04
CA ASN A 41 2.82 -21.46 -3.04
C ASN A 41 3.09 -22.40 -1.86
N ASP A 42 4.32 -22.46 -1.35
CA ASP A 42 4.66 -23.27 -0.16
C ASP A 42 4.24 -22.59 1.16
N TRP A 43 4.23 -21.26 1.18
CA TRP A 43 3.90 -20.46 2.38
C TRP A 43 2.42 -20.09 2.46
N MET A 44 1.78 -19.95 1.31
CA MET A 44 0.40 -19.49 1.16
C MET A 44 -0.24 -20.17 -0.04
N PRO A 45 -0.84 -21.36 0.14
CA PRO A 45 -1.45 -22.08 -0.96
C PRO A 45 -2.59 -21.26 -1.58
N ALA A 46 -2.79 -21.41 -2.89
CA ALA A 46 -3.84 -20.70 -3.63
C ALA A 46 -5.25 -20.94 -3.07
N SER A 47 -5.47 -22.03 -2.32
CA SER A 47 -6.71 -22.31 -1.59
C SER A 47 -7.08 -21.24 -0.54
N ILE A 48 -6.12 -20.41 -0.11
CA ILE A 48 -6.43 -19.26 0.75
C ILE A 48 -7.37 -18.26 0.04
N LEU A 49 -7.40 -18.28 -1.30
CA LEU A 49 -8.23 -17.42 -2.13
C LEU A 49 -9.64 -17.99 -2.35
N ASP A 50 -9.91 -19.24 -1.97
CA ASP A 50 -11.22 -19.89 -2.14
C ASP A 50 -12.40 -19.09 -1.53
N PRO A 51 -12.27 -18.49 -0.33
CA PRO A 51 -13.33 -17.72 0.30
C PRO A 51 -13.66 -16.40 -0.41
N LEU A 52 -12.79 -15.94 -1.32
CA LEU A 52 -12.96 -14.65 -1.97
C LEU A 52 -14.08 -14.69 -3.01
N PRO A 53 -14.94 -13.66 -3.09
CA PRO A 53 -16.00 -13.56 -4.09
C PRO A 53 -15.44 -13.08 -5.44
N ILE A 54 -14.39 -13.73 -5.94
CA ILE A 54 -13.73 -13.45 -7.23
C ILE A 54 -13.87 -14.65 -8.17
N PRO A 55 -13.76 -14.46 -9.50
CA PRO A 55 -13.84 -15.56 -10.46
C PRO A 55 -12.78 -16.64 -10.20
N ASP A 56 -13.13 -17.91 -10.42
CA ASP A 56 -12.23 -19.03 -10.15
C ASP A 56 -10.92 -18.95 -10.95
N LEU A 57 -10.94 -18.37 -12.15
CA LEU A 57 -9.73 -18.09 -12.93
C LEU A 57 -8.70 -17.25 -12.15
N MET A 58 -9.15 -16.35 -11.27
CA MET A 58 -8.28 -15.50 -10.45
C MET A 58 -7.80 -16.19 -9.17
N LYS A 59 -8.34 -17.37 -8.85
CA LYS A 59 -7.98 -18.18 -7.67
C LYS A 59 -7.02 -19.31 -8.00
N GLN A 60 -6.85 -19.66 -9.28
CA GLN A 60 -6.00 -20.77 -9.71
C GLN A 60 -4.56 -20.61 -9.23
N ASP A 61 -4.02 -19.38 -9.31
CA ASP A 61 -2.65 -19.06 -8.92
C ASP A 61 -2.58 -17.69 -8.20
N LEU A 62 -1.50 -17.47 -7.46
CA LEU A 62 -1.22 -16.21 -6.77
C LEU A 62 -0.86 -15.04 -7.72
N PHE A 63 -0.83 -15.27 -9.04
CA PHE A 63 -0.51 -14.23 -10.02
C PHE A 63 -1.44 -13.02 -9.91
N TRP A 64 -2.75 -13.24 -9.91
CA TRP A 64 -3.73 -12.16 -9.87
C TRP A 64 -3.71 -11.41 -8.54
N ALA A 65 -3.50 -12.13 -7.43
CA ALA A 65 -3.34 -11.52 -6.12
C ALA A 65 -2.09 -10.64 -6.04
N GLY A 66 -0.94 -11.13 -6.55
CA GLY A 66 0.30 -10.37 -6.60
C GLY A 66 0.23 -9.15 -7.52
N PHE A 67 -0.41 -9.30 -8.67
CA PHE A 67 -0.65 -8.20 -9.62
C PHE A 67 -1.53 -7.10 -9.01
N ALA A 68 -2.62 -7.50 -8.35
CA ALA A 68 -3.51 -6.58 -7.67
C ALA A 68 -2.80 -5.85 -6.51
N LEU A 69 -1.98 -6.56 -5.71
CA LEU A 69 -1.18 -5.95 -4.64
C LEU A 69 -0.20 -4.90 -5.18
N LEU A 70 0.50 -5.21 -6.28
CA LEU A 70 1.42 -4.29 -6.95
C LEU A 70 0.68 -3.04 -7.44
N LEU A 71 -0.48 -3.20 -8.09
CA LEU A 71 -1.24 -2.09 -8.64
C LEU A 71 -1.92 -1.22 -7.58
N VAL A 72 -2.51 -1.85 -6.56
CA VAL A 72 -3.36 -1.16 -5.57
C VAL A 72 -2.52 -0.52 -4.48
N ASN A 73 -1.42 -1.14 -4.07
CA ASN A 73 -0.55 -0.60 -3.01
C ASN A 73 0.82 -0.20 -3.54
N GLY A 74 1.50 -1.01 -4.36
CA GLY A 74 2.84 -0.70 -4.86
C GLY A 74 2.91 0.60 -5.68
N VAL A 75 2.07 0.71 -6.71
CA VAL A 75 2.07 1.84 -7.65
C VAL A 75 1.73 3.19 -6.98
N PRO A 76 0.65 3.33 -6.18
CA PRO A 76 0.32 4.61 -5.55
C PRO A 76 1.43 5.10 -4.61
N ASN A 77 2.02 4.19 -3.83
CA ASN A 77 3.15 4.49 -2.94
C ASN A 77 4.41 4.91 -3.71
N ALA A 78 4.74 4.21 -4.80
CA ALA A 78 5.85 4.57 -5.68
C ALA A 78 5.65 5.94 -6.34
N ILE A 79 4.45 6.24 -6.84
CA ILE A 79 4.11 7.54 -7.41
C ILE A 79 4.27 8.65 -6.34
N ALA A 80 3.79 8.41 -5.12
CA ALA A 80 3.92 9.34 -4.01
C ALA A 80 5.40 9.68 -3.71
N LEU A 81 6.30 8.68 -3.78
CA LEU A 81 7.74 8.84 -3.63
C LEU A 81 8.39 9.60 -4.79
N VAL A 82 8.06 9.26 -6.03
CA VAL A 82 8.62 9.95 -7.20
C VAL A 82 8.29 11.43 -7.14
N PHE A 83 7.04 11.79 -6.85
CA PHE A 83 6.65 13.20 -6.69
C PHE A 83 7.29 13.87 -5.47
N ARG A 84 7.58 13.10 -4.42
CA ARG A 84 8.30 13.59 -3.24
C ARG A 84 9.71 14.04 -3.61
N PHE A 85 10.47 13.20 -4.31
CA PHE A 85 11.84 13.52 -4.73
C PHE A 85 11.90 14.62 -5.78
N ARG A 86 10.84 14.78 -6.58
CA ARG A 86 10.69 15.92 -7.52
C ARG A 86 10.28 17.24 -6.85
N GLY A 87 10.22 17.29 -5.52
CA GLY A 87 9.84 18.49 -4.75
C GLY A 87 8.34 18.85 -4.82
N LYS A 88 7.52 18.04 -5.49
CA LYS A 88 6.07 18.27 -5.67
C LYS A 88 5.29 17.74 -4.47
N LEU A 89 5.50 18.37 -3.31
CA LEU A 89 5.00 17.88 -2.02
C LEU A 89 3.47 17.71 -1.97
N ALA A 90 2.71 18.63 -2.57
CA ALA A 90 1.24 18.56 -2.59
C ALA A 90 0.74 17.31 -3.33
N VAL A 91 1.36 16.99 -4.48
CA VAL A 91 1.01 15.79 -5.27
C VAL A 91 1.42 14.54 -4.52
N SER A 92 2.62 14.54 -3.92
CA SER A 92 3.11 13.43 -3.09
C SER A 92 2.14 13.08 -1.96
N TYR A 93 1.64 14.07 -1.20
CA TYR A 93 0.71 13.80 -0.11
C TYR A 93 -0.66 13.32 -0.60
N ARG A 94 -1.15 13.81 -1.75
CA ARG A 94 -2.40 13.30 -2.34
C ARG A 94 -2.29 11.82 -2.69
N TRP A 95 -1.18 11.40 -3.29
CA TRP A 95 -0.93 9.99 -3.57
C TRP A 95 -0.71 9.17 -2.29
N GLY A 96 -0.08 9.73 -1.25
CA GLY A 96 0.02 9.07 0.06
C GLY A 96 -1.34 8.88 0.75
N ILE A 97 -2.27 9.82 0.60
CA ILE A 97 -3.67 9.69 1.04
C ILE A 97 -4.36 8.56 0.27
N THR A 98 -4.25 8.57 -1.07
CA THR A 98 -4.82 7.52 -1.91
C THR A 98 -4.27 6.14 -1.54
N ALA A 99 -2.96 6.00 -1.36
CA ALA A 99 -2.31 4.76 -0.93
C ALA A 99 -2.84 4.28 0.43
N GLY A 100 -2.94 5.17 1.42
CA GLY A 100 -3.50 4.83 2.73
C GLY A 100 -4.96 4.36 2.65
N ILE A 101 -5.80 5.01 1.83
CA ILE A 101 -7.19 4.60 1.62
C ILE A 101 -7.27 3.22 0.96
N LEU A 102 -6.48 2.99 -0.10
CA LEU A 102 -6.46 1.72 -0.81
C LEU A 102 -5.97 0.58 0.11
N LEU A 103 -4.95 0.83 0.92
CA LEU A 103 -4.45 -0.14 1.90
C LEU A 103 -5.51 -0.47 2.96
N ILE A 104 -6.26 0.52 3.45
CA ILE A 104 -7.38 0.31 4.38
C ILE A 104 -8.46 -0.58 3.72
N PHE A 105 -8.88 -0.27 2.50
CA PHE A 105 -9.90 -1.07 1.82
C PHE A 105 -9.42 -2.49 1.55
N TRP A 106 -8.17 -2.65 1.09
CA TRP A 106 -7.55 -3.95 0.87
C TRP A 106 -7.55 -4.79 2.13
N THR A 107 -7.04 -4.24 3.23
CA THR A 107 -6.90 -4.98 4.50
C THR A 107 -8.23 -5.22 5.21
N MET A 108 -9.22 -4.32 5.09
CA MET A 108 -10.57 -4.60 5.56
C MET A 108 -11.22 -5.74 4.76
N PHE A 109 -11.05 -5.73 3.44
CA PHE A 109 -11.53 -6.81 2.59
C PHE A 109 -10.88 -8.14 2.97
N GLU A 110 -9.55 -8.19 3.12
CA GLU A 110 -8.86 -9.39 3.62
C GLU A 110 -9.36 -9.81 4.99
N LEU A 111 -9.56 -8.89 5.95
CA LEU A 111 -10.04 -9.27 7.29
C LEU A 111 -11.46 -9.87 7.29
N VAL A 112 -12.31 -9.47 6.35
CA VAL A 112 -13.68 -10.00 6.23
C VAL A 112 -13.67 -11.43 5.68
N PHE A 113 -12.83 -11.73 4.70
CA PHE A 113 -12.83 -13.03 4.00
C PHE A 113 -11.74 -14.00 4.49
N ILE A 114 -10.59 -13.47 4.91
CA ILE A 114 -9.37 -14.18 5.31
C ILE A 114 -8.80 -13.50 6.57
N PRO A 115 -9.46 -13.63 7.73
CA PRO A 115 -9.04 -12.97 8.97
C PRO A 115 -7.63 -13.41 9.37
N ASN A 116 -6.68 -12.47 9.32
CA ASN A 116 -5.29 -12.73 9.64
C ASN A 116 -4.63 -11.53 10.36
N GLY A 117 -3.60 -11.82 11.16
CA GLY A 117 -2.92 -10.79 11.98
C GLY A 117 -2.14 -9.77 11.15
N LEU A 118 -1.68 -10.13 9.95
CA LEU A 118 -0.97 -9.22 9.05
C LEU A 118 -1.90 -8.13 8.51
N SER A 119 -3.11 -8.48 8.05
CA SER A 119 -4.09 -7.52 7.57
C SER A 119 -4.53 -6.57 8.68
N ALA A 120 -4.68 -7.04 9.94
CA ALA A 120 -4.94 -6.15 11.08
C ALA A 120 -3.79 -5.14 11.33
N PHE A 121 -2.54 -5.59 11.20
CA PHE A 121 -1.38 -4.73 11.32
C PHE A 121 -1.29 -3.70 10.17
N TYR A 122 -1.47 -4.13 8.92
CA TYR A 122 -1.46 -3.25 7.75
C TYR A 122 -2.66 -2.30 7.72
N LEU A 123 -3.81 -2.68 8.30
CA LEU A 123 -4.95 -1.77 8.47
C LEU A 123 -4.58 -0.58 9.36
N LEU A 124 -3.92 -0.86 10.50
CA LEU A 124 -3.41 0.20 11.38
C LEU A 124 -2.41 1.10 10.62
N LEU A 125 -1.48 0.50 9.87
CA LEU A 125 -0.53 1.24 9.06
C LEU A 125 -1.21 2.12 8.00
N GLY A 126 -2.25 1.61 7.33
CA GLY A 126 -3.04 2.38 6.35
C GLY A 126 -3.73 3.58 6.99
N VAL A 127 -4.32 3.42 8.17
CA VAL A 127 -4.91 4.54 8.94
C VAL A 127 -3.83 5.57 9.30
N LEU A 128 -2.67 5.13 9.81
CA LEU A 128 -1.59 6.03 10.17
C LEU A 128 -1.01 6.77 8.94
N GLN A 129 -0.89 6.10 7.79
CA GLN A 129 -0.47 6.69 6.52
C GLN A 129 -1.46 7.74 6.03
N LEU A 130 -2.76 7.44 6.09
CA LEU A 130 -3.82 8.37 5.73
C LEU A 130 -3.79 9.63 6.61
N VAL A 131 -3.73 9.45 7.94
CA VAL A 131 -3.72 10.56 8.91
C VAL A 131 -2.46 11.40 8.74
N SER A 132 -1.29 10.78 8.63
CA SER A 132 -0.02 11.50 8.48
C SER A 132 0.06 12.29 7.17
N SER A 133 -0.38 11.69 6.06
CA SER A 133 -0.41 12.34 4.74
C SER A 133 -1.42 13.50 4.70
N SER A 134 -2.60 13.31 5.28
CA SER A 134 -3.63 14.35 5.39
C SER A 134 -3.18 15.53 6.25
N HIS A 135 -2.59 15.24 7.42
CA HIS A 135 -2.04 16.27 8.29
C HIS A 135 -0.88 17.03 7.63
N ALA A 136 -0.01 16.32 6.89
CA ALA A 136 1.09 16.94 6.15
C ALA A 136 0.59 17.83 4.99
N ALA A 137 -0.47 17.42 4.29
CA ALA A 137 -1.12 18.20 3.24
C ALA A 137 -1.77 19.48 3.80
N GLY A 138 -2.54 19.39 4.88
CA GLY A 138 -3.19 20.55 5.51
C GLY A 138 -2.18 21.58 6.03
N ASN A 139 -1.04 21.13 6.56
CA ASN A 139 0.04 22.04 6.98
C ASN A 139 0.75 22.71 5.81
N LEU A 140 0.83 22.05 4.65
CA LEU A 140 1.42 22.63 3.45
C LEU A 140 0.51 23.74 2.89
N ASN A 141 -0.80 23.52 2.85
CA ASN A 141 -1.77 24.52 2.39
C ASN A 141 -1.77 25.76 3.29
N ARG A 142 -1.85 25.57 4.62
CA ARG A 142 -1.76 26.69 5.58
C ARG A 142 -0.51 27.54 5.39
N ARG A 143 0.65 26.94 5.09
CA ARG A 143 1.89 27.70 4.84
C ARG A 143 1.83 28.54 3.57
N LYS A 144 1.18 28.04 2.51
CA LYS A 144 1.00 28.81 1.28
C LYS A 144 0.14 30.04 1.54
N ASP A 145 -0.98 29.86 2.24
CA ASP A 145 -1.91 30.95 2.56
C ASP A 145 -1.28 32.08 3.41
N TYR A 146 -0.23 31.78 4.18
CA TYR A 146 0.53 32.79 4.94
C TYR A 146 1.58 33.53 4.11
N CYS A 147 2.12 32.93 3.05
CA CYS A 147 3.13 33.57 2.20
C CYS A 147 2.52 34.38 1.05
N ASP A 148 1.26 34.07 0.69
CA ASP A 148 0.52 34.80 -0.34
C ASP A 148 -0.25 36.03 0.21
N LYS A 149 -0.14 36.29 1.52
CA LYS A 149 -0.64 37.50 2.20
C LYS A 149 0.50 38.45 2.53
#